data_AF-A0AAW0JIM9-F1
#
_entry.id   AF-A0AAW0JIM9-F1
#
_cell.length_a   1.000
_cell.length_b   1.000
_cell.length_c   1.000
_cell.angle_alpha   90.00
_cell.angle_beta   90.00
_cell.angle_gamma   90.00
#
_symmetry.space_group_name_H-M   'P 1'
#
loop_
_entity.id
_entity.type
_entity.pdbx_description
1 polymer ?
#
loop_
_entity_poly.entity_id
_entity_poly.type
_entity_poly.pdbx_seq_one_letter_code
_entity_poly.pdbx_strand_id
1 'polypeptide(L)'
;VMGSFKGHALPGTFFTIMGFWWLTKSILKYVYKKQTRTCYLSSKTLLRRAEIWEGIVAVLMAFTGMAGEQFITGGPYLNLYKDGQWNQLLGWHHTTMYFFFGLMGIAQILCFTTNLVPISLSKLMLSNAFFVESFIFYNHTHGREMIDVFVHQLLVFTTILAGLVTFMEFLTKNNVLLELLRSSLVILQGTWFWQVSWDLELIHLVSSICKFSS
;
A
#
# COMPACT_ATOMS: atom_id res chain seq x y z
N VAL A 1 6.91 5.67 21.67
CA VAL A 1 6.37 4.33 21.33
C VAL A 1 7.13 3.85 20.11
N MET A 2 7.77 2.68 20.19
CA MET A 2 8.56 2.15 19.07
C MET A 2 7.64 1.46 18.06
N GLY A 3 7.86 1.69 16.76
CA GLY A 3 7.15 0.96 15.71
C GLY A 3 7.46 -0.54 15.77
N SER A 4 6.57 -1.38 15.26
CA SER A 4 6.81 -2.84 15.22
C SER A 4 7.40 -3.25 13.88
N PHE A 5 8.37 -4.19 13.88
CA PHE A 5 8.92 -4.80 12.66
C PHE A 5 7.78 -5.33 11.76
N LYS A 6 6.85 -6.09 12.35
CA LYS A 6 5.72 -6.69 11.62
C LYS A 6 4.81 -5.65 10.97
N GLY A 7 4.58 -4.53 11.65
CA GLY A 7 3.74 -3.44 11.17
C GLY A 7 4.31 -2.72 9.93
N HIS A 8 5.61 -2.85 9.66
CA HIS A 8 6.27 -2.26 8.48
C HIS A 8 6.65 -3.34 7.43
N ALA A 9 7.01 -4.56 7.84
CA ALA A 9 7.44 -5.61 6.92
C ALA A 9 6.27 -6.15 6.09
N LEU A 10 5.08 -6.27 6.71
CA LEU A 10 3.88 -6.73 6.03
C LEU A 10 3.43 -5.77 4.92
N PRO A 11 3.22 -4.45 5.16
CA PRO A 11 2.87 -3.53 4.08
C PRO A 11 3.99 -3.43 3.04
N GLY A 12 5.27 -3.45 3.45
CA GLY A 12 6.40 -3.50 2.52
C GLY A 12 6.31 -4.67 1.54
N THR A 13 6.00 -5.87 2.04
CA THR A 13 5.79 -7.06 1.21
C THR A 13 4.63 -6.89 0.23
N PHE A 14 3.48 -6.39 0.70
CA PHE A 14 2.30 -6.18 -0.15
C PHE A 14 2.58 -5.18 -1.26
N PHE A 15 3.18 -4.02 -0.94
CA PHE A 15 3.50 -3.00 -1.93
C PHE A 15 4.54 -3.48 -2.95
N THR A 16 5.59 -4.20 -2.52
CA THR A 16 6.58 -4.74 -3.46
C THR A 16 5.95 -5.75 -4.42
N ILE A 17 5.17 -6.71 -3.92
CA ILE A 17 4.50 -7.72 -4.77
C ILE A 17 3.54 -7.05 -5.76
N MET A 18 2.68 -6.15 -5.28
CA MET A 18 1.72 -5.43 -6.13
C MET A 18 2.42 -4.50 -7.13
N GLY A 19 3.51 -3.85 -6.74
CA GLY A 19 4.33 -3.01 -7.60
C GLY A 19 4.94 -3.80 -8.76
N PHE A 20 5.55 -4.97 -8.49
CA PHE A 20 6.08 -5.85 -9.53
C PHE A 20 4.99 -6.41 -10.44
N TRP A 21 3.84 -6.79 -9.87
CA TRP A 21 2.68 -7.25 -10.62
C TRP A 21 2.20 -6.16 -11.59
N TRP A 22 2.01 -4.93 -11.11
CA TRP A 22 1.59 -3.80 -11.94
C TRP A 22 2.61 -3.44 -13.01
N LEU A 23 3.91 -3.45 -12.68
CA LEU A 23 4.99 -3.22 -13.63
C LEU A 23 4.94 -4.24 -14.78
N THR A 24 4.85 -5.53 -14.43
CA THR A 24 4.78 -6.63 -15.40
C THR A 24 3.54 -6.53 -16.27
N LYS A 25 2.37 -6.27 -15.66
CA LYS A 25 1.10 -6.09 -16.38
C LYS A 25 1.18 -4.94 -17.37
N SER A 26 1.72 -3.78 -16.98
CA SER A 26 1.82 -2.61 -17.86
C SER A 26 2.77 -2.85 -19.04
N ILE A 27 3.90 -3.53 -18.83
CA ILE A 27 4.83 -3.93 -19.91
C ILE A 27 4.13 -4.90 -20.88
N LEU A 28 3.52 -5.97 -20.36
CA LEU A 28 2.81 -6.97 -21.18
C LEU A 28 1.68 -6.34 -21.99
N LYS A 29 0.86 -5.47 -21.36
CA LYS A 29 -0.21 -4.72 -22.01
C LYS A 29 0.31 -3.83 -23.14
N TYR A 30 1.45 -3.16 -22.93
CA TYR A 30 2.09 -2.33 -23.95
C TYR A 30 2.60 -3.16 -25.13
N VAL A 31 3.35 -4.23 -24.87
CA VAL A 31 3.88 -5.13 -25.91
C VAL A 31 2.74 -5.76 -26.72
N TYR A 32 1.70 -6.26 -26.05
CA TYR A 32 0.55 -6.88 -26.71
C TYR A 32 -0.19 -5.92 -27.63
N LYS A 33 -0.40 -4.67 -27.19
CA LYS A 33 -1.04 -3.63 -28.00
C LYS A 33 -0.21 -3.27 -29.23
N LYS A 34 1.12 -3.35 -29.14
CA LYS A 34 2.04 -3.07 -30.26
C LYS A 34 2.14 -4.24 -31.25
N GLN A 35 2.07 -5.48 -30.77
CA GLN A 35 2.41 -6.68 -31.56
C GLN A 35 1.21 -7.36 -32.25
N THR A 36 -0.04 -7.12 -31.82
CA THR A 36 -1.19 -7.89 -32.33
C THR A 36 -2.43 -7.04 -32.59
N ARG A 37 -2.86 -6.93 -33.87
CA ARG A 37 -4.21 -6.45 -34.25
C ARG A 37 -5.29 -7.55 -34.20
N THR A 38 -4.91 -8.83 -34.20
CA THR A 38 -5.84 -9.97 -34.48
C THR A 38 -6.34 -10.74 -33.25
N CYS A 39 -5.68 -10.69 -32.09
CA CYS A 39 -6.09 -11.43 -30.88
C CYS A 39 -6.72 -10.52 -29.79
N TYR A 40 -7.23 -9.36 -30.19
CA TYR A 40 -7.67 -8.29 -29.30
C TYR A 40 -8.79 -8.68 -28.32
N LEU A 41 -9.70 -9.58 -28.70
CA LEU A 41 -10.88 -9.94 -27.90
C LEU A 41 -10.53 -10.87 -26.72
N SER A 42 -9.69 -11.89 -26.94
CA SER A 42 -9.24 -12.82 -25.89
C SER A 42 -8.44 -12.08 -24.81
N SER A 43 -7.57 -11.16 -25.24
CA SER A 43 -6.79 -10.30 -24.33
C SER A 43 -7.66 -9.38 -23.48
N LYS A 44 -8.76 -8.83 -24.01
CA LYS A 44 -9.70 -8.01 -23.21
C LYS A 44 -10.33 -8.80 -22.06
N THR A 45 -10.75 -10.03 -22.32
CA THR A 45 -11.36 -10.88 -21.29
C THR A 45 -10.34 -11.29 -20.23
N LEU A 46 -9.11 -11.65 -20.63
CA LEU A 46 -8.04 -11.98 -19.71
C LEU A 46 -7.62 -10.77 -18.85
N LEU A 47 -7.47 -9.60 -19.47
CA LEU A 47 -7.19 -8.35 -18.74
C LEU A 47 -8.30 -8.04 -17.75
N ARG A 48 -9.57 -8.11 -18.16
CA ARG A 48 -10.70 -7.88 -17.25
C ARG A 48 -10.69 -8.85 -16.06
N ARG A 49 -10.40 -10.14 -16.28
CA ARG A 49 -10.26 -11.13 -15.20
C ARG A 49 -9.09 -10.79 -14.27
N ALA A 50 -7.95 -10.39 -14.82
CA ALA A 50 -6.79 -9.95 -14.04
C ALA A 50 -7.13 -8.75 -13.15
N GLU A 51 -7.86 -7.76 -13.68
CA GLU A 51 -8.29 -6.58 -12.91
C GLU A 51 -9.23 -6.94 -11.75
N ILE A 52 -10.12 -7.94 -11.93
CA ILE A 52 -10.98 -8.46 -10.84
C ILE A 52 -10.14 -9.18 -9.78
N TRP A 53 -9.22 -10.05 -10.20
CA TRP A 53 -8.32 -10.76 -9.29
C TRP A 53 -7.42 -9.81 -8.49
N GLU A 54 -6.94 -8.74 -9.10
CA GLU A 54 -6.22 -7.67 -8.39
C GLU A 54 -7.04 -7.06 -7.27
N GLY A 55 -8.32 -6.76 -7.54
CA GLY A 55 -9.22 -6.25 -6.51
C GLY A 55 -9.44 -7.24 -5.38
N ILE A 56 -9.62 -8.54 -5.69
CA ILE A 56 -9.77 -9.61 -4.69
C ILE A 56 -8.51 -9.71 -3.82
N VAL A 57 -7.33 -9.75 -4.45
CA VAL A 57 -6.05 -9.82 -3.73
C VAL A 57 -5.86 -8.60 -2.84
N ALA A 58 -6.17 -7.39 -3.32
CA ALA A 58 -6.09 -6.17 -2.52
C ALA A 58 -7.03 -6.20 -1.30
N VAL A 59 -8.27 -6.68 -1.45
CA VAL A 59 -9.21 -6.85 -0.32
C VAL A 59 -8.69 -7.86 0.68
N LEU A 60 -8.15 -9.00 0.23
CA LEU A 60 -7.57 -10.01 1.11
C LEU A 60 -6.35 -9.47 1.86
N MET A 61 -5.43 -8.80 1.17
CA MET A 61 -4.27 -8.13 1.78
C MET A 61 -4.72 -7.12 2.84
N ALA A 62 -5.66 -6.24 2.52
CA ALA A 62 -6.21 -5.27 3.46
C ALA A 62 -6.84 -5.94 4.69
N PHE A 63 -7.64 -6.98 4.49
CA PHE A 63 -8.26 -7.72 5.59
C PHE A 63 -7.22 -8.39 6.49
N THR A 64 -6.20 -9.03 5.90
CA THR A 64 -5.11 -9.65 6.68
C THR A 64 -4.30 -8.62 7.46
N GLY A 65 -4.03 -7.44 6.88
CA GLY A 65 -3.35 -6.34 7.55
C GLY A 65 -4.16 -5.79 8.71
N MET A 66 -5.45 -5.50 8.50
CA MET A 66 -6.36 -5.06 9.57
C MET A 66 -6.46 -6.10 10.69
N ALA A 67 -6.60 -7.38 10.35
CA ALA A 67 -6.68 -8.44 11.34
C ALA A 67 -5.37 -8.58 12.14
N GLY A 68 -4.22 -8.43 11.47
CA GLY A 68 -2.90 -8.43 12.09
C GLY A 68 -2.68 -7.26 13.05
N GLU A 69 -3.22 -6.09 12.76
CA GLU A 69 -3.12 -4.94 13.67
C GLU A 69 -4.10 -5.02 14.84
N GLN A 70 -5.30 -5.60 14.64
CA GLN A 70 -6.37 -5.59 15.63
C GLN A 70 -6.39 -6.81 16.56
N PHE A 71 -6.05 -8.00 16.05
CA PHE A 71 -6.33 -9.28 16.71
C PHE A 71 -5.11 -10.14 17.03
N ILE A 72 -3.88 -9.67 16.77
CA ILE A 72 -2.69 -10.34 17.30
C ILE A 72 -2.72 -10.35 18.83
N THR A 73 -2.00 -11.30 19.44
CA THR A 73 -1.91 -11.39 20.90
C THR A 73 -1.42 -10.06 21.48
N GLY A 74 -2.25 -9.45 22.34
CA GLY A 74 -1.97 -8.14 22.92
C GLY A 74 -2.37 -6.94 22.06
N GLY A 75 -3.10 -7.15 20.95
CA GLY A 75 -3.66 -6.08 20.12
C GLY A 75 -4.83 -5.34 20.81
N PRO A 76 -5.38 -4.31 20.16
CA PRO A 76 -6.45 -3.49 20.73
C PRO A 76 -7.84 -4.17 20.70
N TYR A 77 -8.04 -5.26 19.96
CA TYR A 77 -9.30 -6.00 19.82
C TYR A 77 -10.49 -5.07 19.51
N LEU A 78 -10.32 -4.15 18.55
CA LEU A 78 -11.30 -3.11 18.16
C LEU A 78 -11.65 -2.09 19.26
N ASN A 79 -10.94 -2.09 20.38
CA ASN A 79 -11.13 -1.11 21.42
C ASN A 79 -10.19 0.08 21.19
N LEU A 80 -10.73 1.18 20.64
CA LEU A 80 -9.97 2.38 20.28
C LEU A 80 -9.49 3.18 21.51
N TYR A 81 -10.24 3.13 22.60
CA TYR A 81 -10.01 3.99 23.76
C TYR A 81 -10.24 3.21 25.05
N LYS A 82 -9.20 3.11 25.87
CA LYS A 82 -9.20 2.31 27.10
C LYS A 82 -8.58 3.12 28.23
N ASP A 83 -9.23 3.12 29.39
CA ASP A 83 -8.73 3.75 30.62
C ASP A 83 -8.35 5.24 30.45
N GLY A 84 -9.14 5.99 29.68
CA GLY A 84 -8.91 7.42 29.48
C GLY A 84 -7.75 7.76 28.53
N GLN A 85 -7.22 6.77 27.80
CA GLN A 85 -6.11 6.94 26.86
C GLN A 85 -6.37 6.21 25.53
N TRP A 86 -5.69 6.65 24.48
CA TRP A 86 -5.70 5.97 23.19
C TRP A 86 -5.07 4.57 23.30
N ASN A 87 -5.79 3.54 22.88
CA ASN A 87 -5.29 2.18 22.93
C ASN A 87 -4.59 1.83 21.61
N GLN A 88 -3.25 1.79 21.64
CA GLN A 88 -2.41 1.44 20.49
C GLN A 88 -2.74 2.24 19.22
N LEU A 89 -2.77 3.57 19.34
CA LEU A 89 -3.11 4.50 18.25
C LEU A 89 -2.35 4.21 16.94
N LEU A 90 -1.10 3.75 17.03
CA LEU A 90 -0.29 3.39 15.88
C LEU A 90 -0.88 2.24 15.06
N GLY A 91 -1.41 1.20 15.72
CA GLY A 91 -2.10 0.10 15.04
C GLY A 91 -3.37 0.57 14.34
N TRP A 92 -4.04 1.61 14.89
CA TRP A 92 -5.19 2.24 14.23
C TRP A 92 -4.81 3.06 12.99
N HIS A 93 -3.63 3.68 12.97
CA HIS A 93 -3.10 4.33 11.77
C HIS A 93 -2.91 3.31 10.64
N HIS A 94 -2.28 2.16 10.92
CA HIS A 94 -2.12 1.08 9.95
C HIS A 94 -3.47 0.45 9.54
N THR A 95 -4.37 0.23 10.49
CA THR A 95 -5.72 -0.28 10.22
C THR A 95 -6.48 0.62 9.26
N THR A 96 -6.37 1.95 9.45
CA THR A 96 -6.99 2.94 8.55
C THR A 96 -6.35 2.90 7.15
N MET A 97 -5.01 2.81 7.07
CA MET A 97 -4.32 2.65 5.80
C MET A 97 -4.83 1.41 5.03
N TYR A 98 -4.83 0.23 5.67
CA TYR A 98 -5.34 -1.00 5.06
C TYR A 98 -6.80 -0.87 4.62
N PHE A 99 -7.64 -0.24 5.43
CA PHE A 99 -9.05 -0.02 5.10
C PHE A 99 -9.23 0.73 3.77
N PHE A 100 -8.48 1.81 3.53
CA PHE A 100 -8.57 2.56 2.27
C PHE A 100 -8.05 1.78 1.06
N PHE A 101 -6.98 0.99 1.21
CA PHE A 101 -6.54 0.07 0.16
C PHE A 101 -7.56 -1.06 -0.09
N GLY A 102 -8.27 -1.52 0.94
CA GLY A 102 -9.39 -2.44 0.82
C GLY A 102 -10.56 -1.84 0.04
N LEU A 103 -10.94 -0.58 0.32
CA LEU A 103 -11.95 0.15 -0.44
C LEU A 103 -11.55 0.31 -1.92
N MET A 104 -10.27 0.55 -2.20
CA MET A 104 -9.74 0.54 -3.56
C MET A 104 -9.94 -0.82 -4.24
N GLY A 105 -9.65 -1.92 -3.54
CA GLY A 105 -9.89 -3.28 -4.05
C GLY A 105 -11.37 -3.57 -4.33
N ILE A 106 -12.28 -3.13 -3.46
CA ILE A 106 -13.74 -3.24 -3.68
C ILE A 106 -14.15 -2.42 -4.90
N ALA A 107 -13.71 -1.16 -5.00
CA ALA A 107 -14.00 -0.30 -6.13
C ALA A 107 -13.51 -0.91 -7.46
N GLN A 108 -12.33 -1.52 -7.44
CA GLN A 108 -11.76 -2.27 -8.56
C GLN A 108 -12.69 -3.43 -8.98
N ILE A 109 -13.10 -4.30 -8.06
CA ILE A 109 -14.02 -5.42 -8.36
C ILE A 109 -15.34 -4.89 -8.97
N LEU A 110 -15.92 -3.85 -8.38
CA LEU A 110 -17.18 -3.25 -8.84
C LEU A 110 -17.04 -2.66 -10.25
N CYS A 111 -15.96 -1.92 -10.52
CA CYS A 111 -15.68 -1.33 -11.83
C CYS A 111 -15.55 -2.35 -12.96
N PHE A 112 -15.07 -3.56 -12.66
CA PHE A 112 -14.83 -4.60 -13.66
C PHE A 112 -15.90 -5.70 -13.67
N THR A 113 -16.79 -5.76 -12.68
CA THR A 113 -17.90 -6.72 -12.63
C THR A 113 -19.22 -6.09 -13.05
N THR A 114 -19.44 -4.83 -12.71
CA THR A 114 -20.70 -4.10 -12.94
C THR A 114 -20.51 -3.01 -14.00
N ASN A 115 -21.61 -2.62 -14.65
CA ASN A 115 -21.63 -1.46 -15.56
C ASN A 115 -22.11 -0.17 -14.86
N LEU A 116 -22.32 -0.20 -13.54
CA LEU A 116 -22.89 0.91 -12.78
C LEU A 116 -21.88 2.03 -12.50
N VAL A 117 -20.59 1.71 -12.59
CA VAL A 117 -19.50 2.59 -12.12
C VAL A 117 -18.42 2.67 -13.20
N PRO A 118 -17.90 3.88 -13.51
CA PRO A 118 -16.86 4.01 -14.52
C PRO A 118 -15.55 3.38 -14.05
N ILE A 119 -14.85 2.69 -14.96
CA ILE A 119 -13.55 2.04 -14.70
C ILE A 119 -12.52 3.01 -14.11
N SER A 120 -12.61 4.29 -14.46
CA SER A 120 -11.73 5.34 -13.93
C SER A 120 -11.86 5.55 -12.41
N LEU A 121 -12.97 5.15 -11.78
CA LEU A 121 -13.13 5.27 -10.33
C LEU A 121 -12.08 4.45 -9.59
N SER A 122 -11.73 3.26 -10.08
CA SER A 122 -10.67 2.43 -9.46
C SER A 122 -9.35 3.19 -9.31
N LYS A 123 -8.93 3.93 -10.34
CA LYS A 123 -7.73 4.76 -10.32
C LYS A 123 -7.84 5.92 -9.36
N LEU A 124 -9.00 6.57 -9.30
CA LEU A 124 -9.26 7.65 -8.34
C LEU A 124 -9.18 7.13 -6.90
N MET A 125 -9.75 5.95 -6.63
CA MET A 125 -9.70 5.31 -5.32
C MET A 125 -8.27 4.89 -4.94
N LEU A 126 -7.47 4.42 -5.89
CA LEU A 126 -6.05 4.14 -5.66
C LEU A 126 -5.24 5.40 -5.34
N SER A 127 -5.46 6.48 -6.08
CA SER A 127 -4.86 7.78 -5.79
C SER A 127 -5.25 8.29 -4.40
N ASN A 128 -6.53 8.17 -4.04
CA ASN A 128 -7.03 8.52 -2.71
C ASN A 128 -6.38 7.68 -1.60
N ALA A 129 -6.22 6.37 -1.80
CA ALA A 129 -5.54 5.51 -0.83
C ALA A 129 -4.09 5.97 -0.56
N PHE A 130 -3.33 6.31 -1.60
CA PHE A 130 -1.98 6.87 -1.44
C PHE A 130 -1.95 8.21 -0.72
N PHE A 131 -2.93 9.10 -0.97
CA PHE A 131 -3.01 10.38 -0.26
C PHE A 131 -3.35 10.20 1.21
N VAL A 132 -4.29 9.30 1.53
CA VAL A 132 -4.63 8.97 2.93
C VAL A 132 -3.42 8.36 3.64
N GLU A 133 -2.74 7.42 3.01
CA GLU A 133 -1.49 6.83 3.53
C GLU A 133 -0.43 7.91 3.82
N SER A 134 -0.21 8.82 2.88
CA SER A 134 0.73 9.94 3.03
C SER A 134 0.36 10.83 4.22
N PHE A 135 -0.92 11.17 4.34
CA PHE A 135 -1.43 11.99 5.43
C PHE A 135 -1.26 11.31 6.79
N ILE A 136 -1.53 10.01 6.86
CA ILE A 136 -1.31 9.20 8.07
C ILE A 136 0.18 9.20 8.42
N PHE A 137 1.08 8.90 7.48
CA PHE A 137 2.52 8.84 7.77
C PHE A 137 3.13 10.16 8.18
N TYR A 138 2.66 11.26 7.60
CA TYR A 138 3.08 12.59 8.05
C TYR A 138 2.79 12.81 9.55
N ASN A 139 1.68 12.27 10.05
CA ASN A 139 1.29 12.37 11.46
C ASN A 139 1.77 11.19 12.33
N HIS A 140 2.43 10.19 11.74
CA HIS A 140 2.77 8.90 12.38
C HIS A 140 4.09 8.91 13.18
N THR A 141 4.92 9.94 13.00
CA THR A 141 6.31 9.99 13.47
C THR A 141 6.51 10.65 14.85
N HIS A 142 5.44 11.08 15.51
CA HIS A 142 5.52 11.77 16.81
C HIS A 142 6.25 10.93 17.87
N GLY A 143 7.40 11.44 18.35
CA GLY A 143 8.19 10.82 19.42
C GLY A 143 9.03 9.61 19.01
N ARG A 144 9.42 9.52 17.73
CA ARG A 144 10.32 8.48 17.20
C ARG A 144 11.76 8.97 17.03
N GLU A 145 12.69 8.02 16.91
CA GLU A 145 14.12 8.28 16.65
C GLU A 145 14.35 8.97 15.30
N MET A 146 15.38 9.81 15.21
CA MET A 146 15.62 10.64 14.01
C MET A 146 15.75 9.84 12.71
N ILE A 147 16.37 8.66 12.75
CA ILE A 147 16.50 7.79 11.58
C ILE A 147 15.14 7.28 11.09
N ASP A 148 14.26 6.91 12.01
CA ASP A 148 12.92 6.41 11.71
C ASP A 148 12.05 7.54 11.15
N VAL A 149 12.17 8.76 11.70
CA VAL A 149 11.53 9.97 11.16
C VAL A 149 11.99 10.25 9.73
N PHE A 150 13.29 10.17 9.45
CA PHE A 150 13.84 10.44 8.12
C PHE A 150 13.31 9.46 7.08
N VAL A 151 13.31 8.15 7.37
CA VAL A 151 12.79 7.14 6.43
C VAL A 151 11.27 7.27 6.25
N HIS A 152 10.53 7.66 7.30
CA HIS A 152 9.10 7.97 7.16
C HIS A 152 8.83 9.21 6.29
N GLN A 153 9.65 10.26 6.39
CA GLN A 153 9.52 11.44 5.51
C GLN A 153 9.76 11.09 4.04
N LEU A 154 10.74 10.23 3.81
CA LEU A 154 11.01 9.63 2.51
C LEU A 154 9.77 8.86 2.01
N LEU A 155 9.18 7.98 2.83
CA LEU A 155 7.93 7.29 2.49
C LEU A 155 6.80 8.26 2.11
N VAL A 156 6.59 9.32 2.90
CA VAL A 156 5.58 10.37 2.60
C VAL A 156 5.81 11.00 1.23
N PHE A 157 7.06 11.32 0.87
CA PHE A 157 7.36 11.89 -0.44
C PHE A 157 7.02 10.92 -1.58
N THR A 158 7.44 9.67 -1.44
CA THR A 158 7.17 8.62 -2.45
C THR A 158 5.68 8.35 -2.60
N THR A 159 4.91 8.28 -1.50
CA THR A 159 3.47 8.02 -1.54
C THR A 159 2.69 9.21 -2.10
N ILE A 160 3.09 10.46 -1.81
CA ILE A 160 2.47 11.65 -2.43
C ILE A 160 2.69 11.63 -3.94
N LEU A 161 3.92 11.35 -4.39
CA LEU A 161 4.22 11.23 -5.81
C LEU A 161 3.43 10.09 -6.46
N ALA A 162 3.32 8.92 -5.82
CA ALA A 162 2.51 7.80 -6.32
C ALA A 162 1.03 8.20 -6.45
N GLY A 163 0.49 8.92 -5.45
CA GLY A 163 -0.86 9.48 -5.46
C GLY A 163 -1.09 10.45 -6.62
N LEU A 164 -0.16 11.38 -6.84
CA LEU A 164 -0.20 12.36 -7.94
C LEU A 164 -0.10 11.70 -9.32
N VAL A 165 0.82 10.75 -9.50
CA VAL A 165 0.97 10.00 -10.76
C VAL A 165 -0.29 9.21 -11.05
N THR A 166 -0.86 8.53 -10.05
CA THR A 166 -2.13 7.81 -10.19
C THR A 166 -3.30 8.74 -10.52
N PHE A 167 -3.32 9.95 -9.94
CA PHE A 167 -4.31 10.97 -10.28
C PHE A 167 -4.16 11.45 -11.74
N MET A 168 -2.92 11.66 -12.20
CA MET A 168 -2.66 11.97 -13.60
C MET A 168 -3.06 10.83 -14.53
N GLU A 169 -2.91 9.56 -14.13
CA GLU A 169 -3.41 8.42 -14.90
C GLU A 169 -4.94 8.41 -15.03
N PHE A 170 -5.64 8.84 -13.98
CA PHE A 170 -7.09 9.01 -13.98
C PHE A 170 -7.50 10.08 -15.01
N LEU A 171 -6.78 11.20 -15.09
CA LEU A 171 -7.06 12.30 -16.02
C LEU A 171 -6.68 11.99 -17.48
N THR A 172 -5.46 11.49 -17.70
CA THR A 172 -4.83 11.41 -19.03
C THR A 172 -5.11 10.11 -19.79
N LYS A 173 -5.75 9.11 -19.15
CA LYS A 173 -6.20 7.82 -19.70
C LYS A 173 -5.25 7.14 -20.73
N ASN A 174 -4.68 5.99 -20.37
CA ASN A 174 -3.85 5.11 -21.23
C ASN A 174 -2.41 5.57 -21.50
N ASN A 175 -1.79 6.32 -20.58
CA ASN A 175 -0.37 6.61 -20.65
C ASN A 175 0.44 5.53 -19.93
N VAL A 176 1.13 4.67 -20.69
CA VAL A 176 1.96 3.57 -20.15
C VAL A 176 3.12 4.10 -19.30
N LEU A 177 3.68 5.27 -19.61
CA LEU A 177 4.78 5.84 -18.81
C LEU A 177 4.32 6.17 -17.40
N LEU A 178 3.10 6.67 -17.23
CA LEU A 178 2.53 6.94 -15.91
C LEU A 178 2.27 5.63 -15.15
N GLU A 179 1.75 4.59 -15.82
CA GLU A 179 1.54 3.27 -15.21
C GLU A 179 2.87 2.65 -14.73
N LEU A 180 3.95 2.78 -15.51
CA LEU A 180 5.28 2.31 -15.15
C LEU A 180 5.87 3.14 -14.00
N LEU A 181 5.77 4.47 -14.06
CA LEU A 181 6.27 5.36 -13.02
C LEU A 181 5.56 5.09 -11.67
N ARG A 182 4.22 4.97 -11.68
CA ARG A 182 3.45 4.59 -10.49
C ARG A 182 3.95 3.26 -9.93
N SER A 183 4.14 2.25 -10.78
CA SER A 183 4.59 0.92 -10.34
C SER A 183 6.00 0.98 -9.72
N SER A 184 6.92 1.76 -10.31
CA SER A 184 8.26 1.97 -9.75
C SER A 184 8.23 2.69 -8.40
N LEU A 185 7.38 3.71 -8.24
CA LEU A 185 7.20 4.42 -6.97
C LEU A 185 6.64 3.48 -5.88
N VAL A 186 5.69 2.61 -6.23
CA VAL A 186 5.13 1.62 -5.29
C VAL A 186 6.16 0.56 -4.89
N ILE A 187 7.03 0.13 -5.82
CA ILE A 187 8.15 -0.76 -5.48
C ILE A 187 9.11 -0.05 -4.52
N LEU A 188 9.48 1.22 -4.82
CA LEU A 188 10.34 2.02 -3.96
C LEU A 188 9.76 2.18 -2.56
N GLN A 189 8.46 2.52 -2.46
CA GLN A 189 7.71 2.55 -1.20
C GLN A 189 7.83 1.21 -0.45
N GLY A 190 7.55 0.09 -1.12
CA GLY A 190 7.67 -1.24 -0.51
C GLY A 190 9.07 -1.57 0.00
N THR A 191 10.12 -1.18 -0.74
CA THR A 191 11.51 -1.36 -0.29
C THR A 191 11.86 -0.51 0.92
N TRP A 192 11.31 0.71 1.03
CA TRP A 192 11.54 1.58 2.17
C TRP A 192 10.80 1.13 3.42
N PHE A 193 9.60 0.57 3.30
CA PHE A 193 8.95 -0.13 4.42
C PHE A 193 9.81 -1.28 4.98
N TRP A 194 10.43 -2.06 4.10
CA TRP A 194 11.38 -3.10 4.51
C TRP A 194 12.59 -2.51 5.23
N GLN A 195 13.12 -1.38 4.75
CA GLN A 195 14.21 -0.68 5.41
C GLN A 195 13.82 -0.20 6.81
N VAL A 196 12.66 0.46 6.97
CA VAL A 196 12.12 0.87 8.30
C VAL A 196 12.01 -0.33 9.23
N SER A 197 11.52 -1.46 8.72
CA SER A 197 11.38 -2.69 9.50
C SER A 197 12.73 -3.13 10.06
N TRP A 198 13.75 -3.20 9.20
CA TRP A 198 15.08 -3.64 9.58
C TRP A 198 15.77 -2.68 10.55
N ASP A 199 15.61 -1.37 10.35
CA ASP A 199 16.17 -0.35 11.22
C ASP A 199 15.58 -0.45 12.64
N LEU A 200 14.27 -0.68 12.77
CA LEU A 200 13.60 -0.91 14.06
C LEU A 200 14.10 -2.18 14.77
N GLU A 201 14.31 -3.27 14.04
CA GLU A 201 14.83 -4.52 14.61
C GLU A 201 16.27 -4.36 15.08
N LEU A 202 17.11 -3.67 14.29
CA LEU A 202 18.50 -3.41 14.64
C LEU A 202 18.61 -2.55 15.91
N ILE A 203 17.80 -1.50 16.04
CA ILE A 203 17.75 -0.65 17.24
C ILE A 203 17.34 -1.50 18.46
N HIS A 204 16.35 -2.37 18.32
CA HIS A 204 15.90 -3.26 19.40
C HIS A 204 17.02 -4.22 19.85
N LEU A 205 17.75 -4.79 18.89
CA LEU A 205 18.87 -5.70 19.16
C LEU A 205 20.01 -4.98 19.90
N VAL A 206 20.43 -3.82 19.42
CA VAL A 206 21.51 -3.02 20.04
C VAL A 206 21.12 -2.57 21.45
N SER A 207 19.89 -2.09 21.64
CA SER A 207 19.38 -1.70 22.97
C SER A 207 19.37 -2.87 23.95
N SER A 208 19.00 -4.07 23.48
CA SER A 208 19.00 -5.28 24.31
C SER A 208 20.40 -5.73 24.70
N ILE A 209 21.37 -5.66 23.78
CA ILE A 209 22.78 -5.98 24.06
C ILE A 209 23.36 -4.99 25.08
N CYS A 210 23.15 -3.68 24.90
CA CYS A 210 23.67 -2.67 25.82
C CYS A 210 23.10 -2.82 27.24
N LYS A 211 21.82 -3.18 27.40
CA LYS A 211 21.23 -3.48 28.71
C LYS A 211 21.80 -4.72 29.40
N PHE A 212 22.31 -5.69 28.63
CA PHE A 212 22.97 -6.87 29.19
C PHE A 212 24.42 -6.60 29.61
N SER A 213 25.02 -5.50 29.13
CA SER A 213 26.40 -5.12 29.41
C SER A 213 26.54 -4.12 30.57
N SER A 214 25.44 -3.69 31.20
CA SER A 214 25.36 -2.77 32.33
C SER A 214 24.86 -3.46 33.58
#